data_AF-A0A6M0LQM1-F1
#
_entry.id   AF-A0A6M0LQM1-F1
#
_cell.length_a   1.000
_cell.length_b   1.000
_cell.length_c   1.000
_cell.angle_alpha   90.00
_cell.angle_beta   90.00
_cell.angle_gamma   90.00
#
_symmetry.space_group_name_H-M   'P 1'
#
loop_
_entity.id
_entity.type
_entity.pdbx_description
1 polymer ?
#
loop_
_entity_poly.entity_id
_entity_poly.type
_entity_poly.pdbx_seq_one_letter_code
_entity_poly.pdbx_strand_id
1 'polypeptide(L)' 'MKPIVYFVGAGISILLSIYIFIFGTAANHQLIAVFIGLWAPTIIGIGIFNTLLGIHDEMCCAHRRIEDRQTKDE' A
#
# COMPACT_ATOMS: atom_id res chain seq x y z
N MET A 1 3.90 -5.98 -7.45
CA MET A 1 3.43 -4.73 -8.10
C MET A 1 4.28 -3.57 -7.62
N LYS A 2 4.55 -2.56 -8.45
CA LYS A 2 5.37 -1.42 -8.02
C LYS A 2 4.66 -0.66 -6.88
N PRO A 3 5.36 -0.32 -5.77
CA PRO A 3 4.76 0.37 -4.62
C PRO A 3 4.10 1.71 -4.99
N ILE A 4 4.56 2.33 -6.08
CA ILE A 4 3.99 3.53 -6.70
C ILE A 4 2.48 3.40 -6.96
N VAL A 5 1.97 2.21 -7.32
CA VAL A 5 0.55 2.04 -7.66
C VAL A 5 -0.35 2.28 -6.45
N TYR A 6 0.08 1.86 -5.25
CA TYR A 6 -0.65 2.11 -4.01
C TYR A 6 -0.62 3.58 -3.61
N PHE A 7 0.52 4.25 -3.83
CA PHE A 7 0.66 5.67 -3.53
C PHE A 7 -0.21 6.54 -4.44
N VAL A 8 -0.25 6.20 -5.74
CA VAL A 8 -1.13 6.86 -6.72
C VAL A 8 -2.60 6.59 -6.39
N GLY A 9 -2.97 5.35 -6.04
CA GLY A 9 -4.33 5.02 -5.63
C GLY A 9 -4.78 5.78 -4.38
N ALA A 10 -3.91 5.91 -3.37
CA ALA A 10 -4.19 6.70 -2.18
C ALA A 10 -4.33 8.20 -2.51
N GLY A 11 -3.46 8.75 -3.36
CA GLY A 11 -3.53 10.14 -3.81
C GLY A 11 -4.83 10.47 -4.56
N ILE A 12 -5.27 9.58 -5.45
CA ILE A 12 -6.56 9.72 -6.16
C ILE A 12 -7.73 9.64 -5.18
N SER A 13 -7.69 8.74 -4.20
CA SER A 13 -8.75 8.62 -3.17
C SER A 13 -8.89 9.89 -2.34
N ILE A 14 -7.77 10.53 -1.98
CA ILE A 14 -7.76 11.80 -1.23
C ILE A 14 -8.29 12.95 -2.10
N LEU A 15 -7.82 13.07 -3.34
CA LEU A 15 -8.32 14.09 -4.27
C LEU A 15 -9.82 13.95 -4.52
N LEU A 16 -10.31 12.73 -4.71
CA LEU A 16 -11.73 12.45 -4.91
C LEU A 16 -12.56 12.77 -3.67
N SER A 17 -12.06 12.46 -2.48
CA SER A 17 -12.68 12.82 -1.20
C SER A 17 -12.84 14.34 -1.09
N ILE A 18 -11.78 15.11 -1.33
CA ILE A 18 -11.82 16.58 -1.28
C ILE A 18 -12.79 17.15 -2.31
N TYR A 19 -12.76 16.63 -3.54
CA TYR A 19 -13.65 17.07 -4.61
C TYR A 19 -15.12 16.86 -4.25
N ILE A 20 -15.49 15.66 -3.78
CA ILE A 20 -16.87 15.34 -3.39
C ILE A 20 -17.29 16.12 -2.15
N PHE A 21 -16.37 16.41 -1.23
CA PHE A 21 -16.67 17.18 -0.03
C PHE A 21 -17.01 18.65 -0.33
N ILE A 22 -16.30 19.28 -1.28
CA ILE A 22 -16.45 20.71 -1.61
C ILE A 22 -17.52 20.94 -2.68
N PHE A 23 -17.57 20.10 -3.72
CA PHE A 23 -18.42 20.31 -4.90
C PHE A 23 -19.59 19.33 -4.98
N GLY A 24 -19.78 18.47 -3.99
CA GLY A 24 -20.86 17.50 -3.96
C GLY A 24 -22.23 18.15 -3.82
N THR A 25 -23.15 17.82 -4.72
CA THR A 25 -24.55 18.31 -4.70
C THR A 25 -25.54 17.26 -4.19
N ALA A 26 -25.09 16.02 -3.98
CA ALA A 26 -25.91 14.93 -3.47
C ALA A 26 -26.22 15.09 -1.98
N ALA A 27 -27.37 14.56 -1.55
CA ALA A 27 -27.68 14.42 -0.13
C ALA A 27 -26.57 13.59 0.56
N ASN A 28 -26.06 14.07 1.69
CA ASN A 28 -25.00 13.42 2.46
C ASN A 28 -23.64 13.27 1.72
N HIS A 29 -23.36 14.09 0.70
CA HIS A 29 -22.08 14.07 -0.03
C HIS A 29 -20.85 14.17 0.90
N GLN A 30 -20.94 14.92 2.01
CA GLN A 30 -19.88 15.01 3.01
C GLN A 30 -19.57 13.66 3.68
N LEU A 31 -20.60 12.88 4.01
CA LEU A 31 -20.45 11.54 4.59
C LEU A 31 -19.80 10.57 3.60
N ILE A 32 -20.20 10.66 2.33
CA ILE A 32 -19.61 9.87 1.23
C ILE A 32 -18.14 10.24 1.03
N ALA A 33 -17.82 11.54 1.04
CA ALA A 33 -16.45 12.02 0.92
C ALA A 33 -15.55 11.53 2.07
N VAL A 34 -16.04 11.57 3.32
CA VAL A 34 -15.32 11.02 4.48
C VAL A 34 -15.11 9.51 4.34
N PHE A 35 -16.14 8.78 3.89
CA PHE A 35 -16.02 7.35 3.63
C PHE A 35 -14.92 7.06 2.61
N ILE A 36 -14.88 7.77 1.48
CA ILE A 36 -13.83 7.62 0.45
C ILE A 36 -12.44 8.00 0.98
N GLY A 37 -12.35 9.06 1.79
CA GLY A 37 -11.08 9.47 2.42
C GLY A 37 -10.52 8.43 3.38
N LEU A 38 -11.41 7.72 4.10
CA LEU A 38 -11.03 6.67 5.07
C LEU A 38 -10.33 5.47 4.39
N TRP A 39 -10.54 5.24 3.10
CA TRP A 39 -9.85 4.17 2.37
C TRP A 39 -8.38 4.48 2.09
N ALA A 40 -7.96 5.75 2.08
CA ALA A 40 -6.59 6.11 1.74
C ALA A 40 -5.54 5.52 2.73
N PRO A 41 -5.71 5.59 4.06
CA PRO A 41 -4.85 4.89 5.02
C PRO A 41 -4.76 3.37 4.78
N THR A 42 -5.88 2.72 4.45
CA THR A 42 -5.93 1.27 4.20
C THR A 42 -5.15 0.91 2.93
N ILE A 43 -5.30 1.69 1.86
CA ILE A 43 -4.55 1.50 0.60
C ILE A 43 -3.04 1.65 0.83
N ILE A 44 -2.63 2.66 1.61
CA ILE A 44 -1.23 2.87 1.98
C ILE A 44 -0.70 1.69 2.81
N GLY A 45 -1.48 1.23 3.79
CA GLY A 45 -1.12 0.08 4.64
C GLY A 45 -0.88 -1.19 3.83
N ILE A 46 -1.75 -1.50 2.87
CA ILE A 46 -1.59 -2.65 1.95
C ILE A 46 -0.32 -2.49 1.11
N GLY A 47 -0.01 -1.28 0.63
CA GLY A 47 1.20 -1.00 -0.14
C GLY A 47 2.48 -1.25 0.66
N ILE A 48 2.52 -0.80 1.92
CA ILE A 48 3.64 -1.04 2.83
C ILE A 48 3.77 -2.54 3.12
N PHE A 49 2.66 -3.23 3.40
CA PHE A 49 2.65 -4.66 3.67
C PHE A 49 3.22 -5.49 2.51
N ASN A 50 2.80 -5.20 1.27
CA ASN A 50 3.35 -5.86 0.09
C ASN A 50 4.84 -5.57 -0.12
N THR A 51 5.31 -4.38 0.26
CA THR A 51 6.73 -4.04 0.20
C THR A 51 7.52 -4.85 1.24
N LEU A 52 6.98 -4.98 2.45
CA LEU A 52 7.57 -5.79 3.52
C LEU A 52 7.66 -7.27 3.15
N LEU A 53 6.61 -7.83 2.52
CA LEU A 53 6.66 -9.21 2.02
C LEU A 53 7.75 -9.40 0.95
N GLY A 54 7.91 -8.45 0.04
CA GLY A 54 8.99 -8.51 -0.95
C GLY A 54 10.38 -8.52 -0.30
N ILE A 55 10.61 -7.67 0.71
CA ILE A 55 11.87 -7.66 1.46
C ILE A 55 12.05 -8.97 2.24
N HIS A 56 10.97 -9.51 2.82
CA HIS A 56 11.02 -10.76 3.57
C HIS A 56 11.43 -11.94 2.68
N ASP A 57 10.87 -12.05 1.48
CA ASP A 57 11.24 -13.09 0.51
C ASP A 57 12.71 -12.97 0.08
N GLU A 58 13.20 -11.74 -0.16
CA GLU A 58 14.60 -11.49 -0.50
C GLU A 58 15.55 -11.89 0.65
N MET A 59 15.18 -11.57 1.89
CA MET A 59 15.95 -11.94 3.08
C MET A 59 16.00 -13.45 3.30
N CYS A 60 14.87 -14.15 3.12
CA CYS A 60 14.83 -15.62 3.19
C CYS A 60 15.68 -16.27 2.10
N CYS A 61 15.65 -15.74 0.87
CA CYS A 61 16.50 -16.21 -0.21
C CYS A 61 17.99 -15.96 0.07
N ALA A 62 18.34 -14.80 0.63
CA ALA A 62 19.71 -14.49 1.02
C ALA A 62 20.20 -15.40 2.15
N HIS A 63 19.35 -15.67 3.15
CA HIS A 63 19.67 -16.55 4.27
C HIS A 63 19.98 -17.97 3.81
N ARG A 64 19.13 -18.54 2.94
CA ARG A 64 19.35 -19.88 2.36
C ARG A 64 20.67 -19.97 1.57
N ARG A 65 21.05 -18.91 0.86
CA ARG A 65 22.30 -18.86 0.11
C ARG A 65 23.54 -18.84 1.01
N ILE A 66 23.43 -18.32 2.23
CA ILE A 66 24.52 -18.33 3.22
C ILE A 66 24.67 -19.74 3.81
N GLU A 67 23.56 -20.40 4.11
CA GLU A 67 23.51 -21.77 4.65
C GLU A 67 24.12 -22.80 3.67
N ASP A 68 23.80 -22.70 2.37
CA ASP A 68 24.36 -23.56 1.31
C ASP A 68 25.88 -23.39 1.10
N ARG A 69 26.46 -22.23 1.48
CA ARG A 69 27.92 -22.03 1.41
C ARG A 69 28.63 -22.66 2.59
N GLN A 70 28.06 -22.54 3.79
CA GLN A 70 28.65 -23.13 5.00
C GLN A 70 28.67 -24.66 4.96
N THR A 71 27.66 -25.29 4.35
CA THR A 71 27.57 -26.76 4.23
C THR A 71 28.41 -27.38 3.12
N LYS A 72 29.01 -26.58 2.22
CA LYS A 72 29.91 -27.05 1.14
C LYS A 72 31.39 -26.93 1.47
N ASP A 73 31.72 -26.17 2.52
CA ASP A 73 33.10 -25.99 3.00
C ASP A 73 33.47 -27.01 4.11
N GLU A 74 32.57 -27.94 4.46
CA GLU A 74 32.83 -29.20 5.21
C GLU A 74 32.88 -30.40 4.24
#